data_AF-A0A385FX32-F1
#
_entry.id   AF-A0A385FX32-F1
#
_cell.length_a   1.000
_cell.length_b   1.000
_cell.length_c   1.000
_cell.angle_alpha   90.00
_cell.angle_beta   90.00
_cell.angle_gamma   90.00
#
_symmetry.space_group_name_H-M   'P 1'
#
loop_
_entity.id
_entity.type
_entity.pdbx_description
1 polymer ?
#
loop_
_entity_poly.entity_id
_entity_poly.type
_entity_poly.pdbx_seq_one_letter_code
_entity_poly.pdbx_strand_id
1 'polypeptide(L)'
;MIAKITRGKNPGDIGAYLHGPGKANEHTYTAAGQRVSGGVVIASNIAMEGHFDPSQWAGELRKAMHTRPEIKNPVWHASLRNTTQDRTLSDAVWADIGQSFAEDMGFADHPWVMVRHGHDHVHLVVSRVSDEGEVWHARNDRRAAQTACTKLEKAYGLETAPRRREQVKQPVLLERENARFKTQWVTSQRVQKEHEAQEAVEKAAQRAKRRVSDFPNQPTTRSPSKGISPVARPYTPPQPGRDTGYER
;
A
#
# COMPACT_ATOMS: atom_id res chain seq x y z
N MET A 1 -17.34 14.38 3.09
CA MET A 1 -16.50 13.20 3.41
C MET A 1 -17.26 12.00 3.99
N ILE A 2 -17.01 10.83 3.42
CA ILE A 2 -17.54 9.54 3.85
C ILE A 2 -16.41 8.71 4.47
N ALA A 3 -16.59 8.29 5.73
CA ALA A 3 -15.65 7.41 6.43
C ALA A 3 -16.15 5.96 6.45
N LYS A 4 -15.29 5.01 6.05
CA LYS A 4 -15.58 3.57 6.15
C LYS A 4 -14.55 2.89 7.04
N ILE A 5 -15.02 2.35 8.17
CA ILE A 5 -14.18 1.82 9.24
C ILE A 5 -14.16 0.28 9.23
N THR A 6 -12.97 -0.27 9.46
CA THR A 6 -12.71 -1.70 9.68
C THR A 6 -11.70 -1.88 10.81
N ARG A 7 -11.67 -3.06 11.43
CA ARG A 7 -10.67 -3.43 12.44
C ARG A 7 -10.00 -4.73 12.04
N GLY A 8 -8.72 -4.88 12.40
CA GLY A 8 -7.91 -6.01 11.99
C GLY A 8 -6.87 -6.42 13.01
N LYS A 9 -6.13 -7.48 12.67
CA LYS A 9 -5.10 -8.07 13.51
C LYS A 9 -3.69 -7.63 13.15
N ASN A 10 -3.40 -7.55 11.84
CA ASN A 10 -2.05 -7.37 11.32
C ASN A 10 -2.00 -6.11 10.43
N PRO A 11 -1.14 -5.13 10.73
CA PRO A 11 -0.98 -3.94 9.88
C PRO A 11 -0.36 -4.30 8.53
N GLY A 12 0.36 -5.41 8.42
CA GLY A 12 0.92 -5.89 7.16
C GLY A 12 -0.13 -6.28 6.12
N ASP A 13 -1.28 -6.84 6.54
CA ASP A 13 -2.33 -7.29 5.61
C ASP A 13 -2.97 -6.08 4.92
N ILE A 14 -3.26 -5.02 5.69
CA ILE A 14 -3.79 -3.77 5.13
C ILE A 14 -2.69 -3.03 4.35
N GLY A 15 -1.44 -3.06 4.79
CA GLY A 15 -0.33 -2.47 4.05
C GLY A 15 -0.11 -3.12 2.68
N ALA A 16 -0.18 -4.45 2.60
CA ALA A 16 -0.10 -5.16 1.32
C ALA A 16 -1.27 -4.82 0.38
N TYR A 17 -2.45 -4.51 0.93
CA TYR A 17 -3.56 -4.01 0.13
C TYR A 17 -3.34 -2.57 -0.37
N LEU A 18 -2.83 -1.68 0.49
CA LEU A 18 -2.66 -0.26 0.18
C LEU A 18 -1.47 0.00 -0.76
N HIS A 19 -0.41 -0.79 -0.68
CA HIS A 19 0.81 -0.61 -1.47
C HIS A 19 1.02 -1.68 -2.55
N GLY A 20 0.26 -2.78 -2.52
CA GLY A 20 0.42 -3.87 -3.48
C GLY A 20 -0.21 -3.59 -4.85
N PRO A 21 0.16 -4.38 -5.88
CA PRO A 21 -0.51 -4.36 -7.17
C PRO A 21 -1.96 -4.81 -6.96
N GLY A 22 -2.92 -3.87 -7.08
CA GLY A 22 -4.31 -4.11 -6.74
C GLY A 22 -4.89 -5.31 -7.49
N LYS A 23 -5.57 -6.23 -6.79
CA LYS A 23 -6.22 -7.40 -7.43
C LYS A 23 -7.47 -7.06 -8.25
N ALA A 24 -7.98 -5.82 -8.15
CA ALA A 24 -9.21 -5.36 -8.83
C ALA A 24 -9.36 -3.83 -8.97
N ASN A 25 -8.42 -2.99 -8.52
CA ASN A 25 -8.46 -1.53 -8.67
C ASN A 25 -7.01 -1.02 -8.59
N GLU A 26 -6.31 -1.02 -9.72
CA GLU A 26 -4.97 -0.43 -9.80
C GLU A 26 -5.11 1.08 -9.62
N HIS A 27 -4.90 1.53 -8.39
CA HIS A 27 -4.71 2.94 -8.13
C HIS A 27 -3.27 3.29 -8.44
N THR A 28 -3.10 4.27 -9.32
CA THR A 28 -1.81 4.79 -9.71
C THR A 28 -1.72 6.23 -9.28
N TYR A 29 -0.56 6.62 -8.76
CA TYR A 29 -0.21 8.02 -8.52
C TYR A 29 1.10 8.32 -9.24
N THR A 30 1.34 9.60 -9.52
CA THR A 30 2.57 10.06 -10.17
C THR A 30 3.56 10.46 -9.08
N ALA A 31 4.61 9.68 -8.87
CA ALA A 31 5.75 10.06 -8.06
C ALA A 31 6.95 10.31 -8.97
N ALA A 32 7.62 11.47 -8.82
CA ALA A 32 8.81 11.83 -9.57
C ALA A 32 8.69 11.63 -11.11
N GLY A 33 7.49 11.90 -11.67
CA GLY A 33 7.20 11.73 -13.10
C GLY A 33 6.95 10.29 -13.55
N GLN A 34 6.98 9.31 -12.65
CA GLN A 34 6.66 7.92 -12.94
C GLN A 34 5.31 7.52 -12.34
N ARG A 35 4.54 6.74 -13.11
CA ARG A 35 3.29 6.16 -12.65
C ARG A 35 3.62 4.94 -11.80
N VAL A 36 3.42 5.05 -10.50
CA VAL A 36 3.66 3.96 -9.55
C VAL A 36 2.30 3.41 -9.13
N SER A 37 2.18 2.08 -9.12
CA SER A 37 1.01 1.40 -8.59
C SER A 37 1.10 1.28 -7.07
N GLY A 38 -0.05 1.35 -6.39
CA GLY A 38 -0.12 1.32 -4.94
C GLY A 38 -0.25 2.73 -4.34
N GLY A 39 -0.14 2.83 -3.02
CA GLY A 39 -0.31 4.07 -2.29
C GLY A 39 1.00 4.67 -1.78
N VAL A 40 0.92 5.92 -1.35
CA VAL A 40 2.01 6.66 -0.72
C VAL A 40 1.58 7.18 0.64
N VAL A 41 2.44 7.08 1.64
CA VAL A 41 2.21 7.73 2.93
C VAL A 41 2.35 9.24 2.75
N ILE A 42 1.30 9.99 3.04
CA ILE A 42 1.28 11.45 2.90
C ILE A 42 1.25 12.19 4.24
N ALA A 43 0.94 11.47 5.32
CA ALA A 43 1.00 11.97 6.69
C ALA A 43 1.10 10.80 7.68
N SER A 44 1.76 11.04 8.80
CA SER A 44 1.94 10.10 9.90
C SER A 44 2.44 10.82 11.14
N ASN A 45 2.35 10.19 12.31
CA ASN A 45 3.07 10.63 13.51
C ASN A 45 4.31 9.78 13.81
N ILE A 46 4.70 8.92 12.86
CA ILE A 46 5.86 8.02 12.95
C ILE A 46 6.92 8.29 11.87
N ALA A 47 6.89 9.48 11.27
CA ALA A 47 7.86 9.97 10.27
C ALA A 47 8.02 9.05 9.05
N MET A 48 6.90 8.69 8.42
CA MET A 48 6.84 7.76 7.28
C MET A 48 6.39 8.42 5.98
N GLU A 49 6.31 9.75 5.92
CA GLU A 49 5.92 10.49 4.71
C GLU A 49 6.82 10.14 3.52
N GLY A 50 6.21 9.93 2.36
CA GLY A 50 6.91 9.53 1.13
C GLY A 50 7.24 8.04 1.03
N HIS A 51 6.93 7.23 2.04
CA HIS A 51 7.13 5.78 1.95
C HIS A 51 6.07 5.11 1.06
N PHE A 52 6.54 4.18 0.22
CA PHE A 52 5.73 3.41 -0.73
C PHE A 52 5.66 1.91 -0.40
N ASP A 53 6.33 1.50 0.66
CA ASP A 53 6.38 0.11 1.12
C ASP A 53 5.87 0.02 2.56
N PRO A 54 5.04 -0.99 2.89
CA PRO A 54 4.43 -1.08 4.20
C PRO A 54 5.33 -1.65 5.28
N SER A 55 6.49 -2.23 4.96
CA SER A 55 7.28 -2.98 5.94
C SER A 55 7.69 -2.12 7.14
N GLN A 56 8.10 -0.88 6.89
CA GLN A 56 8.61 0.03 7.92
C GLN A 56 7.49 0.50 8.84
N TRP A 57 6.46 1.17 8.30
CA TRP A 57 5.37 1.67 9.14
C TRP A 57 4.57 0.54 9.80
N ALA A 58 4.38 -0.61 9.13
CA ALA A 58 3.75 -1.77 9.77
C ALA A 58 4.64 -2.37 10.87
N GLY A 59 5.96 -2.23 10.75
CA GLY A 59 6.92 -2.56 11.81
C GLY A 59 6.73 -1.67 13.04
N GLU A 60 6.65 -0.35 12.86
CA GLU A 60 6.42 0.60 13.96
C GLU A 60 5.08 0.33 14.66
N LEU A 61 3.98 0.21 13.91
CA LEU A 61 2.67 -0.13 14.49
C LEU A 61 2.74 -1.45 15.27
N ARG A 62 3.46 -2.45 14.77
CA ARG A 62 3.65 -3.71 15.50
C ARG A 62 4.36 -3.50 16.82
N LYS A 63 5.40 -2.68 16.92
CA LYS A 63 6.14 -2.48 18.18
C LYS A 63 5.18 -2.06 19.30
N ALA A 64 4.36 -1.04 19.05
CA ALA A 64 3.32 -0.61 19.99
C ALA A 64 2.31 -1.72 20.30
N MET A 65 1.80 -2.41 19.29
CA MET A 65 0.83 -3.50 19.47
C MET A 65 1.35 -4.65 20.34
N HIS A 66 2.64 -4.98 20.27
CA HIS A 66 3.24 -6.08 21.04
C HIS A 66 3.36 -5.78 22.53
N THR A 67 3.20 -4.52 22.96
CA THR A 67 3.13 -4.16 24.39
C THR A 67 1.84 -4.66 25.05
N ARG A 68 0.79 -4.91 24.25
CA ARG A 68 -0.54 -5.37 24.69
C ARG A 68 -1.03 -6.54 23.83
N PRO A 69 -0.37 -7.71 23.87
CA PRO A 69 -0.65 -8.84 22.98
C PRO A 69 -2.04 -9.47 23.15
N GLU A 70 -2.71 -9.22 24.29
CA GLU A 70 -4.06 -9.69 24.56
C GLU A 70 -5.16 -8.94 23.79
N ILE A 71 -4.83 -7.81 23.14
CA ILE A 71 -5.78 -7.07 22.30
C ILE A 71 -6.01 -7.79 20.97
N LYS A 72 -7.19 -8.43 20.82
CA LYS A 72 -7.53 -9.26 19.65
C LYS A 72 -7.52 -8.54 18.30
N ASN A 73 -7.94 -7.27 18.27
CA ASN A 73 -8.03 -6.45 17.06
C ASN A 73 -7.36 -5.09 17.32
N PRO A 74 -6.02 -5.05 17.34
CA PRO A 74 -5.26 -3.87 17.70
C PRO A 74 -5.14 -2.88 16.55
N VAL A 75 -5.42 -3.27 15.29
CA VAL A 75 -5.40 -2.36 14.15
C VAL A 75 -6.78 -1.76 13.92
N TRP A 76 -6.85 -0.44 13.83
CA TRP A 76 -8.01 0.30 13.35
C TRP A 76 -7.68 0.91 12.00
N HIS A 77 -8.63 0.85 11.06
CA HIS A 77 -8.44 1.35 9.71
C HIS A 77 -9.69 2.07 9.23
N ALA A 78 -9.52 3.22 8.59
CA ALA A 78 -10.60 3.92 7.91
C ALA A 78 -10.18 4.49 6.57
N SER A 79 -11.03 4.33 5.56
CA SER A 79 -10.92 5.13 4.33
C SER A 79 -11.74 6.41 4.49
N LEU A 80 -11.15 7.56 4.18
CA LEU A 80 -11.84 8.84 4.02
C LEU A 80 -11.94 9.16 2.53
N ARG A 81 -13.15 9.50 2.07
CA ARG A 81 -13.42 9.81 0.67
C ARG A 81 -14.25 11.09 0.56
N ASN A 82 -13.91 11.95 -0.39
CA ASN A 82 -14.71 13.13 -0.73
C ASN A 82 -15.95 12.78 -1.55
N THR A 83 -16.90 13.70 -1.66
CA THR A 83 -18.03 13.48 -2.59
C THR A 83 -17.52 13.58 -4.03
N THR A 84 -18.32 13.12 -4.99
CA THR A 84 -17.96 13.22 -6.41
C THR A 84 -18.05 14.66 -6.95
N GLN A 85 -18.68 15.59 -6.22
CA GLN A 85 -18.77 17.00 -6.61
C GLN A 85 -17.68 17.85 -5.98
N ASP A 86 -16.97 17.32 -4.97
CA ASP A 86 -15.84 17.99 -4.36
C ASP A 86 -14.66 18.12 -5.33
N ARG A 87 -13.88 19.19 -5.13
CA ARG A 87 -12.58 19.34 -5.77
C ARG A 87 -11.61 18.23 -5.34
N THR A 88 -10.66 17.90 -6.22
CA THR A 88 -9.51 17.07 -5.84
C THR A 88 -8.63 17.80 -4.83
N LEU A 89 -8.31 17.15 -3.71
CA LEU A 89 -7.43 17.72 -2.69
C LEU A 89 -5.95 17.37 -2.97
N SER A 90 -5.06 18.30 -2.63
CA SER A 90 -3.61 18.07 -2.64
C SER A 90 -3.18 17.17 -1.48
N ASP A 91 -1.99 16.59 -1.57
CA ASP A 91 -1.43 15.77 -0.48
C ASP A 91 -1.32 16.57 0.82
N ALA A 92 -0.92 17.84 0.74
CA ALA A 92 -0.81 18.72 1.90
C ALA A 92 -2.16 18.94 2.60
N VAL A 93 -3.25 19.14 1.83
CA VAL A 93 -4.59 19.29 2.40
C VAL A 93 -5.08 17.98 3.00
N TRP A 94 -4.81 16.84 2.35
CA TRP A 94 -5.13 15.54 2.93
C TRP A 94 -4.36 15.27 4.21
N ALA A 95 -3.08 15.64 4.28
CA ALA A 95 -2.24 15.51 5.46
C ALA A 95 -2.82 16.28 6.65
N ASP A 96 -3.19 17.55 6.42
CA ASP A 96 -3.82 18.41 7.43
C ASP A 96 -5.18 17.85 7.92
N ILE A 97 -6.00 17.36 6.97
CA ILE A 97 -7.23 16.63 7.28
C ILE A 97 -6.95 15.39 8.14
N GLY A 98 -5.87 14.66 7.84
CA GLY A 98 -5.47 13.46 8.57
C GLY A 98 -5.12 13.74 10.02
N GLN A 99 -4.30 14.75 10.25
CA GLN A 99 -3.93 15.21 11.59
C GLN A 99 -5.17 15.67 12.38
N SER A 100 -5.98 16.56 11.80
CA SER A 100 -7.21 17.06 12.42
C SER A 100 -8.20 15.93 12.74
N PHE A 101 -8.31 14.93 11.85
CA PHE A 101 -9.15 13.75 12.06
C PHE A 101 -8.62 12.87 13.19
N ALA A 102 -7.30 12.70 13.32
CA ALA A 102 -6.67 11.94 14.40
C ALA A 102 -6.92 12.56 15.77
N GLU A 103 -6.83 13.89 15.85
CA GLU A 103 -7.13 14.67 17.05
C GLU A 103 -8.60 14.55 17.45
N ASP A 104 -9.52 14.79 16.51
CA ASP A 104 -10.97 14.69 16.75
C ASP A 104 -11.42 13.28 17.17
N MET A 105 -10.72 12.25 16.69
CA MET A 105 -10.99 10.84 17.02
C MET A 105 -10.29 10.38 18.31
N GLY A 106 -9.36 11.17 18.84
CA GLY A 106 -8.61 10.88 20.05
C GLY A 106 -7.60 9.75 19.89
N PHE A 107 -6.97 9.63 18.71
CA PHE A 107 -5.87 8.69 18.49
C PHE A 107 -4.57 9.38 18.05
N ALA A 108 -4.49 10.71 18.07
CA ALA A 108 -3.33 11.45 17.59
C ALA A 108 -1.99 11.01 18.22
N ASP A 109 -2.02 10.58 19.48
CA ASP A 109 -0.84 10.09 20.23
C ASP A 109 -0.57 8.59 20.05
N HIS A 110 -1.37 7.89 19.24
CA HIS A 110 -1.13 6.48 18.90
C HIS A 110 -0.43 6.37 17.56
N PRO A 111 0.45 5.38 17.31
CA PRO A 111 1.09 5.23 16.01
C PRO A 111 0.08 5.10 14.85
N TRP A 112 0.15 6.03 13.89
CA TRP A 112 -0.73 6.02 12.73
C TRP A 112 -0.04 6.51 11.45
N VAL A 113 -0.58 6.05 10.31
CA VAL A 113 -0.21 6.52 8.97
C VAL A 113 -1.45 6.80 8.14
N MET A 114 -1.34 7.78 7.25
CA MET A 114 -2.29 8.08 6.20
C MET A 114 -1.66 7.77 4.84
N VAL A 115 -2.28 6.84 4.12
CA VAL A 115 -1.87 6.43 2.79
C VAL A 115 -2.83 7.00 1.76
N ARG A 116 -2.33 7.78 0.81
CA ARG A 116 -3.08 8.14 -0.39
C ARG A 116 -3.10 6.96 -1.34
N HIS A 117 -4.30 6.43 -1.57
CA HIS A 117 -4.54 5.28 -2.45
C HIS A 117 -5.45 5.64 -3.63
N GLY A 118 -5.80 6.91 -3.82
CA GLY A 118 -6.60 7.36 -4.94
C GLY A 118 -6.61 8.88 -5.08
N HIS A 119 -7.27 9.37 -6.13
CA HIS A 119 -7.41 10.81 -6.35
C HIS A 119 -8.34 11.45 -5.31
N ASP A 120 -9.42 10.76 -4.94
CA ASP A 120 -10.53 11.23 -4.11
C ASP A 120 -10.56 10.65 -2.68
N HIS A 121 -9.62 9.77 -2.34
CA HIS A 121 -9.64 9.08 -1.05
C HIS A 121 -8.26 8.73 -0.49
N VAL A 122 -8.20 8.66 0.84
CA VAL A 122 -7.04 8.29 1.65
C VAL A 122 -7.43 7.23 2.67
N HIS A 123 -6.45 6.52 3.21
CA HIS A 123 -6.61 5.47 4.20
C HIS A 123 -5.79 5.78 5.44
N LEU A 124 -6.45 5.88 6.60
CA LEU A 124 -5.76 5.93 7.89
C LEU A 124 -5.65 4.51 8.45
N VAL A 125 -4.44 4.14 8.86
CA VAL A 125 -4.14 2.91 9.58
C VAL A 125 -3.53 3.28 10.93
N VAL A 126 -4.11 2.77 12.00
CA VAL A 126 -3.83 3.19 13.38
C VAL A 126 -3.58 1.95 14.23
N SER A 127 -2.51 1.97 15.04
CA SER A 127 -2.40 1.10 16.19
C SER A 127 -3.32 1.60 17.29
N ARG A 128 -4.20 0.76 17.82
CA ARG A 128 -5.03 1.09 18.99
C ARG A 128 -4.25 1.07 20.29
N VAL A 129 -2.97 0.70 20.24
CA VAL A 129 -2.05 0.65 21.38
C VAL A 129 -0.99 1.74 21.14
N SER A 130 -0.76 2.62 22.11
CA SER A 130 0.31 3.63 22.02
C SER A 130 1.68 2.99 22.26
N ASP A 131 2.76 3.74 22.09
CA ASP A 131 4.12 3.25 22.39
C ASP A 131 4.32 2.99 23.90
N GLU A 132 3.55 3.67 24.74
CA GLU A 132 3.49 3.49 26.21
C GLU A 132 2.56 2.34 26.62
N GLY A 133 1.85 1.72 25.67
CA GLY A 133 0.92 0.63 25.93
C GLY A 133 -0.49 1.05 26.33
N GLU A 134 -0.83 2.33 26.21
CA GLU A 134 -2.20 2.82 26.41
C GLU A 134 -3.12 2.33 25.29
N VAL A 135 -4.40 2.04 25.60
CA VAL A 135 -5.33 1.45 24.63
C VAL A 135 -6.44 2.43 24.24
N TRP A 136 -6.42 2.86 22.98
CA TRP A 136 -7.54 3.56 22.37
C TRP A 136 -8.67 2.57 22.04
N HIS A 137 -9.79 2.69 22.78
CA HIS A 137 -10.90 1.76 22.66
C HIS A 137 -11.77 1.96 21.41
N ALA A 138 -11.67 3.11 20.74
CA ALA A 138 -12.47 3.46 19.57
C ALA A 138 -13.98 3.22 19.80
N ARG A 139 -14.51 3.65 20.96
CA ARG A 139 -15.93 3.48 21.29
C ARG A 139 -16.77 4.42 20.43
N ASN A 140 -17.86 3.93 19.85
CA ASN A 140 -18.73 4.71 18.94
C ASN A 140 -17.98 5.35 17.76
N ASP A 141 -16.91 4.70 17.30
CA ASP A 141 -16.00 5.20 16.25
C ASP A 141 -16.72 5.68 14.98
N ARG A 142 -17.80 5.03 14.54
CA ARG A 142 -18.60 5.48 13.40
C ARG A 142 -19.24 6.84 13.63
N ARG A 143 -19.78 7.09 14.84
CA ARG A 143 -20.43 8.36 15.19
C ARG A 143 -19.40 9.47 15.38
N ALA A 144 -18.27 9.14 16.03
CA ALA A 144 -17.15 10.05 16.17
C ALA A 144 -16.59 10.45 14.79
N ALA A 145 -16.34 9.48 13.91
CA ALA A 145 -15.82 9.72 12.56
C ALA A 145 -16.79 10.54 11.72
N GLN A 146 -18.10 10.28 11.81
CA GLN A 146 -19.09 11.15 11.17
C GLN A 146 -18.98 12.60 11.68
N THR A 147 -18.91 12.78 13.00
CA THR A 147 -18.80 14.12 13.61
C THR A 147 -17.54 14.84 13.12
N ALA A 148 -16.38 14.19 13.18
CA ALA A 148 -15.10 14.68 12.67
C ALA A 148 -15.20 15.05 11.18
N CYS A 149 -15.75 14.16 10.34
CA CYS A 149 -15.96 14.45 8.93
C CYS A 149 -16.81 15.72 8.70
N THR A 150 -17.84 15.99 9.51
CA THR A 150 -18.65 17.23 9.35
C THR A 150 -17.88 18.49 9.73
N LYS A 151 -17.05 18.42 10.77
CA LYS A 151 -16.18 19.54 11.13
C LYS A 151 -15.21 19.85 10.00
N LEU A 152 -14.58 18.81 9.44
CA LEU A 152 -13.64 18.93 8.33
C LEU A 152 -14.34 19.42 7.04
N GLU A 153 -15.52 18.89 6.71
CA GLU A 153 -16.32 19.39 5.58
C GLU A 153 -16.52 20.90 5.67
N LYS A 154 -16.91 21.40 6.85
CA LYS A 154 -17.09 22.84 7.09
C LYS A 154 -15.77 23.61 7.02
N ALA A 155 -14.71 23.09 7.66
CA ALA A 155 -13.41 23.78 7.74
C ALA A 155 -12.75 23.97 6.37
N TYR A 156 -12.88 22.98 5.49
CA TYR A 156 -12.24 23.00 4.17
C TYR A 156 -13.20 23.40 3.02
N GLY A 157 -14.43 23.81 3.35
CA GLY A 157 -15.45 24.16 2.36
C GLY A 157 -15.72 23.03 1.37
N LEU A 158 -15.93 21.82 1.89
CA LEU A 158 -16.29 20.62 1.13
C LEU A 158 -17.80 20.38 1.23
N GLU A 159 -18.33 19.63 0.26
CA GLU A 159 -19.71 19.20 0.26
C GLU A 159 -20.00 18.33 1.50
N THR A 160 -21.13 18.61 2.14
CA THR A 160 -21.62 17.78 3.24
C THR A 160 -22.03 16.42 2.68
N ALA A 161 -21.32 15.36 3.07
CA ALA A 161 -21.63 14.03 2.58
C ALA A 161 -22.98 13.53 3.15
N PRO A 162 -23.74 12.75 2.35
CA PRO A 162 -24.97 12.14 2.81
C PRO A 162 -24.70 11.20 3.99
N ARG A 163 -25.27 11.51 5.16
CA ARG A 163 -25.08 10.75 6.41
C ARG A 163 -25.86 9.45 6.45
N ARG A 164 -26.93 9.39 5.68
CA ARG A 164 -27.81 8.24 5.52
C ARG A 164 -27.76 7.83 4.06
N ARG A 165 -27.58 6.53 3.81
CA ARG A 165 -27.91 5.98 2.50
C ARG A 165 -29.40 6.22 2.29
N GLU A 166 -29.76 7.09 1.35
CA GLU A 166 -31.05 6.98 0.67
C GLU A 166 -30.99 5.73 -0.18
N GLN A 167 -31.02 4.57 0.47
CA GLN A 167 -31.33 3.34 -0.23
C GLN A 167 -32.84 3.35 -0.41
N VAL A 168 -33.27 3.56 -1.65
CA VAL A 168 -34.55 2.98 -2.08
C VAL A 168 -34.45 1.50 -1.72
N LYS A 169 -35.22 1.06 -0.72
CA LYS A 169 -35.22 -0.35 -0.30
C LYS A 169 -35.59 -1.17 -1.53
N GLN A 170 -34.64 -1.90 -2.08
CA GLN A 170 -34.95 -2.83 -3.16
C GLN A 170 -35.74 -4.00 -2.57
N PRO A 171 -36.72 -4.57 -3.30
CA PRO A 171 -37.41 -5.77 -2.86
C PRO A 171 -36.41 -6.89 -2.57
N VAL A 172 -36.61 -7.61 -1.46
CA VAL A 172 -35.71 -8.69 -0.97
C VAL A 172 -35.42 -9.76 -2.04
N LEU A 173 -36.35 -9.98 -2.97
CA LEU A 173 -36.19 -10.89 -4.11
C LEU A 173 -35.09 -10.42 -5.06
N LEU A 174 -35.10 -9.13 -5.42
CA LEU A 174 -34.12 -8.53 -6.31
C LEU A 174 -32.71 -8.51 -5.66
N GLU A 175 -32.65 -8.29 -4.35
CA GLU A 175 -31.39 -8.41 -3.60
C GLU A 175 -30.83 -9.84 -3.61
N ARG A 176 -31.70 -10.87 -3.47
CA ARG A 176 -31.29 -12.28 -3.53
C ARG A 176 -30.82 -12.69 -4.91
N GLU A 177 -31.48 -12.21 -5.96
CA GLU A 177 -31.09 -12.47 -7.35
C GLU A 177 -29.76 -11.79 -7.69
N ASN A 178 -29.57 -10.54 -7.30
CA ASN A 178 -28.31 -9.83 -7.46
C ASN A 178 -27.17 -10.50 -6.68
N ALA A 179 -27.44 -11.02 -5.48
CA ALA A 179 -26.46 -11.78 -4.69
C ALA A 179 -26.09 -13.12 -5.35
N ARG A 180 -27.08 -13.85 -5.90
CA ARG A 180 -26.86 -15.10 -6.65
C ARG A 180 -26.04 -14.85 -7.92
N PHE A 181 -26.41 -13.83 -8.68
CA PHE A 181 -25.71 -13.44 -9.90
C PHE A 181 -24.25 -13.05 -9.61
N LYS A 182 -24.02 -12.25 -8.57
CA LYS A 182 -22.67 -11.87 -8.13
C LYS A 182 -21.85 -13.08 -7.68
N THR A 183 -22.47 -14.05 -7.01
CA THR A 183 -21.80 -15.29 -6.61
C THR A 183 -21.42 -16.13 -7.82
N GLN A 184 -22.34 -16.32 -8.76
CA GLN A 184 -22.10 -17.03 -10.01
C GLN A 184 -20.97 -16.39 -10.83
N TRP A 185 -20.97 -15.06 -10.92
CA TRP A 185 -19.96 -14.30 -11.66
C TRP A 185 -18.57 -14.38 -11.02
N VAL A 186 -18.47 -14.32 -9.68
CA VAL A 186 -17.19 -14.50 -8.98
C VAL A 186 -16.67 -15.93 -9.16
N THR A 187 -17.56 -16.93 -9.12
CA THR A 187 -17.20 -18.34 -9.34
C THR A 187 -16.71 -18.56 -10.77
N SER A 188 -17.39 -18.01 -11.79
CA SER A 188 -16.95 -18.14 -13.18
C SER A 188 -15.59 -17.49 -13.41
N GLN A 189 -15.32 -16.33 -12.80
CA GLN A 189 -14.00 -15.70 -12.88
C GLN A 189 -12.90 -16.52 -12.19
N ARG A 190 -13.19 -17.20 -11.08
CA ARG A 190 -12.24 -18.10 -10.42
C ARG A 190 -11.89 -19.29 -11.30
N VAL A 191 -12.90 -19.96 -11.86
CA VAL A 191 -12.71 -21.09 -12.78
C VAL A 191 -11.89 -20.67 -14.00
N GLN A 192 -12.18 -19.49 -14.56
CA GLN A 192 -11.42 -18.96 -15.69
C GLN A 192 -9.94 -18.70 -15.34
N LYS A 193 -9.65 -18.09 -14.18
CA LYS A 193 -8.28 -17.88 -13.72
C LYS A 193 -7.53 -19.18 -13.42
N GLU A 194 -8.22 -20.18 -12.87
CA GLU A 194 -7.64 -21.51 -12.64
C GLU A 194 -7.28 -22.20 -13.95
N HIS A 195 -8.14 -22.11 -14.97
CA HIS A 195 -7.86 -22.63 -16.31
C HIS A 195 -6.68 -21.90 -16.98
N GLU A 196 -6.66 -20.57 -16.93
CA GLU A 196 -5.56 -19.76 -17.46
C GLU A 196 -4.22 -20.09 -16.75
N ALA A 197 -4.24 -20.33 -15.44
CA ALA A 197 -3.07 -20.74 -14.68
C ALA A 197 -2.57 -22.15 -15.09
N GLN A 198 -3.48 -23.10 -15.29
CA GLN A 198 -3.14 -24.45 -15.76
C GLN A 198 -2.52 -24.41 -17.16
N GLU A 199 -3.10 -23.64 -18.08
CA GLU A 199 -2.52 -23.45 -19.41
C GLU A 199 -1.14 -22.79 -19.36
N ALA A 200 -0.92 -21.82 -18.46
CA ALA A 200 0.36 -21.15 -18.32
C ALA A 200 1.44 -22.12 -17.82
N VAL A 201 1.10 -22.99 -16.86
CA VAL A 201 1.99 -24.06 -16.36
C VAL A 201 2.31 -25.05 -17.49
N GLU A 202 1.33 -25.44 -18.29
CA GLU A 202 1.54 -26.37 -19.41
C GLU A 202 2.41 -25.76 -20.50
N LYS A 203 2.15 -24.50 -20.89
CA LYS A 203 2.97 -23.74 -21.85
C LYS A 203 4.40 -23.57 -21.34
N ALA A 204 4.59 -23.32 -20.04
CA ALA A 204 5.91 -23.24 -19.42
C ALA A 204 6.65 -24.59 -19.46
N ALA A 205 5.94 -25.69 -19.17
CA ALA A 205 6.50 -27.05 -19.27
C ALA A 205 6.88 -27.41 -20.71
N GLN A 206 6.07 -27.04 -21.71
CA GLN A 206 6.39 -27.24 -23.13
C GLN A 206 7.61 -26.40 -23.56
N ARG A 207 7.71 -25.14 -23.11
CA ARG A 207 8.91 -24.30 -23.35
C ARG A 207 10.16 -24.91 -22.72
N ALA A 208 10.07 -25.46 -21.51
CA ALA A 208 11.19 -26.13 -20.85
C ALA A 208 11.64 -27.38 -21.63
N LYS A 209 10.70 -28.20 -22.11
CA LYS A 209 11.00 -29.36 -22.97
C LYS A 209 11.69 -28.97 -24.28
N ARG A 210 11.22 -27.90 -24.96
CA ARG A 210 11.88 -27.36 -26.16
C ARG A 210 13.30 -26.84 -25.88
N ARG A 211 13.49 -26.16 -24.75
CA ARG A 211 14.82 -25.66 -24.35
C ARG A 211 15.82 -26.81 -24.15
N VAL A 212 15.35 -27.94 -23.63
CA VAL A 212 16.17 -29.15 -23.45
C VAL A 212 16.45 -29.87 -24.78
N SER A 213 15.51 -29.84 -25.75
CA SER A 213 15.75 -30.41 -27.08
C SER A 213 16.68 -29.56 -27.96
N ASP A 214 16.57 -28.24 -27.87
CA ASP A 214 17.36 -27.29 -28.70
C ASP A 214 18.81 -27.14 -28.19
N PHE A 215 19.05 -27.43 -26.90
CA PHE A 215 20.39 -27.42 -26.28
C PHE A 215 20.62 -28.72 -25.49
N PRO A 216 20.90 -29.84 -26.16
CA PRO A 216 21.01 -31.16 -25.53
C PRO A 216 22.28 -31.34 -24.67
N ASN A 217 23.26 -30.43 -24.76
CA ASN A 217 24.46 -30.46 -23.94
C ASN A 217 24.43 -29.37 -22.86
N GLN A 218 24.73 -29.74 -21.61
CA GLN A 218 25.09 -28.76 -20.58
C GLN A 218 26.29 -27.92 -21.06
N PRO A 219 26.39 -26.63 -20.70
CA PRO A 219 27.64 -25.89 -20.92
C PRO A 219 28.76 -26.67 -20.26
N THR A 220 29.65 -27.25 -21.07
CA THR A 220 30.87 -27.85 -20.55
C THR A 220 31.67 -26.71 -19.93
N THR A 221 31.74 -26.67 -18.61
CA THR A 221 32.82 -25.95 -17.96
C THR A 221 34.09 -26.68 -18.37
N ARG A 222 34.72 -26.24 -19.46
CA ARG A 222 36.07 -26.66 -19.81
C ARG A 222 36.95 -26.24 -18.63
N SER A 223 37.33 -27.20 -17.79
CA SER A 223 38.36 -26.99 -16.78
C SER A 223 39.57 -26.37 -17.49
N PRO A 224 40.15 -25.29 -16.96
CA PRO A 224 41.25 -24.62 -17.63
C PRO A 224 42.41 -25.62 -17.77
N SER A 225 42.82 -25.87 -19.01
CA SER A 225 44.02 -26.64 -19.31
C SER A 225 45.20 -25.94 -18.63
N LYS A 226 45.88 -26.63 -17.71
CA LYS A 226 47.18 -26.21 -17.18
C LYS A 226 48.12 -25.98 -18.38
N GLY A 227 48.66 -24.78 -18.50
CA GLY A 227 49.77 -24.51 -19.41
C GLY A 227 49.61 -23.28 -20.31
N ILE A 228 49.37 -22.11 -19.74
CA ILE A 228 49.86 -20.85 -20.33
C ILE A 228 50.43 -20.02 -19.17
N SER A 229 51.75 -19.93 -19.10
CA SER A 229 52.44 -19.05 -18.17
C SER A 229 52.17 -17.59 -18.58
N PRO A 230 51.60 -16.73 -17.71
CA PRO A 230 51.48 -15.32 -18.01
C PRO A 230 52.86 -14.67 -17.86
N VAL A 231 53.33 -14.05 -18.95
CA VAL A 231 54.50 -13.16 -18.92
C VAL A 231 54.13 -11.93 -18.08
N ALA A 232 54.76 -11.79 -16.91
CA ALA A 232 54.61 -10.61 -16.08
C ALA A 232 55.18 -9.38 -16.82
N ARG A 233 54.29 -8.48 -17.28
CA ARG A 233 54.69 -7.11 -17.61
C ARG A 233 54.73 -6.33 -16.29
N PRO A 234 55.88 -5.75 -15.89
CA PRO A 234 55.92 -4.94 -14.69
C PRO A 234 55.04 -3.71 -14.86
N TYR A 235 54.13 -3.51 -13.91
CA TYR A 235 53.32 -2.31 -13.78
C TYR A 235 54.22 -1.17 -13.30
N THR A 236 54.31 -0.09 -14.10
CA THR A 236 54.96 1.16 -13.70
C THR A 236 53.90 2.10 -13.12
N PRO A 237 53.99 2.48 -11.84
CA PRO A 237 53.06 3.45 -11.26
C PRO A 237 53.22 4.84 -11.93
N PRO A 238 52.13 5.58 -12.17
CA PRO A 238 52.20 6.94 -12.67
C PRO A 238 52.87 7.87 -11.65
N GLN A 239 53.87 8.63 -12.10
CA GLN A 239 54.62 9.60 -11.28
C GLN A 239 53.72 10.80 -10.89
N PRO A 240 53.85 11.33 -9.66
CA PRO A 240 53.09 12.48 -9.20
C PRO A 240 53.45 13.74 -10.00
N GLY A 241 52.40 14.47 -10.42
CA GLY A 241 52.47 15.61 -11.32
C GLY A 241 53.38 16.72 -10.82
N ARG A 242 54.19 17.26 -11.74
CA ARG A 242 54.83 18.56 -11.56
C ARG A 242 53.86 19.65 -12.00
N ASP A 243 53.64 20.52 -11.04
CA ASP A 243 52.99 21.82 -11.07
C ASP A 243 53.55 22.74 -12.17
N THR A 244 52.65 23.38 -12.92
CA THR A 244 52.94 24.66 -13.58
C THR A 244 51.69 25.51 -13.45
N GLY A 245 51.67 26.33 -12.40
CA GLY A 245 50.78 27.47 -12.27
C GLY A 245 50.94 28.44 -13.43
N TYR A 246 49.82 29.03 -13.84
CA TYR A 246 49.77 30.28 -14.55
C TYR A 246 48.80 31.19 -13.80
N GLU A 247 49.35 32.08 -12.98
CA GLU A 247 48.74 33.37 -12.71
C GLU A 247 49.10 34.33 -13.84
N ARG A 248 48.09 34.89 -14.50
CA ARG A 248 47.85 36.33 -14.60
C ARG A 248 46.50 36.58 -15.26
#